data_AF-A0A350PFE4-F1
#
_entry.id   AF-A0A350PFE4-F1
#
_cell.length_a   1.000
_cell.length_b   1.000
_cell.length_c   1.000
_cell.angle_alpha   90.00
_cell.angle_beta   90.00
_cell.angle_gamma   90.00
#
_symmetry.space_group_name_H-M   'P 1'
#
loop_
_entity.id
_entity.type
_entity.pdbx_description
1 polymer ?
#
loop_
_entity_poly.entity_id
_entity_poly.type
_entity_poly.pdbx_seq_one_letter_code
_entity_poly.pdbx_strand_id
1 'polypeptide(L)' 'MKTKRVMIIDALNAYLRAYIVNPSLSLGGVPIGGIKGFFKILQKLVREIKPDEILIIWDGPNGSSKRKAIDKNYKAGRK' A
#
# COMPACT_ATOMS: atom_id res chain seq x y z
N MET A 1 1.35 -24.70 21.08
CA MET A 1 0.49 -23.74 20.34
C MET A 1 1.22 -23.33 19.07
N LYS A 2 0.52 -23.25 17.93
CA LYS A 2 1.09 -22.69 16.69
C LYS A 2 1.21 -21.17 16.85
N THR A 3 2.38 -20.61 16.57
CA THR A 3 2.58 -19.15 16.57
C THR A 3 1.75 -18.52 15.45
N LYS A 4 0.87 -17.57 15.79
CA LYS A 4 0.10 -16.82 14.80
C LYS A 4 1.01 -15.91 13.99
N ARG A 5 0.79 -15.86 12.68
CA ARG A 5 1.52 -15.01 11.72
C ARG A 5 0.64 -13.83 11.32
N VAL A 6 1.13 -12.63 11.59
CA VAL A 6 0.47 -11.38 11.18
C VAL A 6 1.23 -10.78 10.01
N MET A 7 0.54 -10.52 8.90
CA MET A 7 1.10 -9.83 7.73
C MET A 7 0.66 -8.37 7.72
N ILE A 8 1.62 -7.45 7.75
CA ILE A 8 1.36 -6.00 7.71
C ILE A 8 1.78 -5.46 6.34
N ILE A 9 0.88 -4.75 5.67
CA ILE A 9 1.09 -4.19 4.33
C ILE A 9 1.03 -2.67 4.39
N ASP A 10 2.04 -2.00 3.83
CA ASP A 10 1.97 -0.60 3.42
C ASP A 10 1.14 -0.48 2.14
N ALA A 11 -0.11 -0.05 2.31
CA ALA A 11 -1.10 -0.05 1.25
C ALA A 11 -0.82 1.02 0.19
N LEU A 12 -0.39 2.21 0.62
CA LEU A 12 -0.13 3.32 -0.29
C LEU A 12 1.05 2.99 -1.21
N ASN A 13 2.12 2.41 -0.66
CA ASN A 13 3.28 2.00 -1.46
C ASN A 13 2.92 0.90 -2.48
N ALA A 14 2.20 -0.14 -2.04
CA ALA A 14 1.77 -1.23 -2.92
C ALA A 14 0.83 -0.73 -4.03
N TYR A 15 -0.13 0.14 -3.68
CA TYR A 15 -1.07 0.71 -4.63
C TYR A 15 -0.37 1.57 -5.70
N LEU A 16 0.51 2.50 -5.29
CA LEU A 16 1.18 3.40 -6.24
C LEU A 16 2.08 2.63 -7.22
N ARG A 17 2.81 1.61 -6.73
CA ARG A 17 3.60 0.73 -7.61
C ARG A 17 2.72 0.04 -8.65
N ALA A 18 1.58 -0.49 -8.22
CA ALA A 18 0.61 -1.13 -9.11
C ALA A 18 0.00 -0.13 -10.10
N TYR A 19 -0.33 1.08 -9.65
CA TYR A 19 -0.99 2.11 -10.45
C TYR A 19 -0.12 2.59 -11.60
N ILE A 20 1.18 2.80 -11.35
CA ILE A 20 2.12 3.28 -12.37
C ILE A 20 2.34 2.26 -13.50
N VAL A 21 2.35 0.96 -13.18
CA VAL A 21 2.76 -0.09 -14.14
C VAL A 21 1.60 -0.79 -14.85
N ASN A 22 0.38 -0.69 -14.33
CA ASN A 22 -0.75 -1.46 -14.82
C ASN A 22 -1.73 -0.57 -15.62
N PRO A 23 -1.81 -0.70 -16.95
CA PRO A 23 -2.62 0.17 -17.80
C PRO A 23 -4.12 -0.20 -17.82
N SER A 24 -4.59 -1.03 -16.88
CA SER A 24 -5.98 -1.50 -16.89
C SER A 24 -6.96 -0.35 -16.64
N LEU A 25 -8.02 -0.32 -17.45
CA LEU A 25 -9.12 0.63 -17.36
C LEU A 25 -10.41 -0.07 -16.92
N SER A 26 -11.32 0.69 -16.29
CA SER A 26 -12.70 0.27 -16.07
C SER A 26 -13.48 0.28 -17.40
N LEU A 27 -14.72 -0.22 -17.38
CA LEU A 27 -15.62 -0.13 -18.54
C LEU A 27 -15.86 1.32 -19.00
N GLY A 28 -15.75 2.29 -18.09
CA GLY A 28 -15.85 3.72 -18.39
C GLY A 28 -14.51 4.39 -18.72
N GLY A 29 -13.43 3.63 -18.97
CA GLY A 29 -12.12 4.18 -19.31
C GLY A 29 -11.32 4.75 -18.14
N VAL A 30 -11.78 4.59 -16.90
CA VAL A 30 -11.08 5.11 -15.71
C VAL A 30 -9.91 4.20 -15.37
N PRO A 31 -8.69 4.72 -15.14
CA PRO A 31 -7.54 3.91 -14.71
C PRO A 31 -7.81 3.18 -13.39
N ILE A 32 -7.76 1.85 -13.41
CA ILE A 32 -7.97 0.96 -12.25
C ILE A 32 -6.74 0.09 -11.96
N GLY A 33 -5.60 0.41 -12.58
CA GLY A 33 -4.34 -0.33 -12.45
C GLY A 33 -3.90 -0.55 -11.01
N GLY A 34 -4.05 0.48 -10.16
CA GLY A 34 -3.69 0.44 -8.75
C GLY A 34 -4.49 -0.60 -7.96
N ILE A 35 -5.81 -0.63 -8.14
CA ILE A 35 -6.70 -1.58 -7.46
C ILE A 35 -6.41 -3.01 -7.94
N LYS A 36 -6.38 -3.21 -9.26
CA LYS A 36 -6.13 -4.54 -9.85
C LYS A 36 -4.77 -5.09 -9.45
N GLY A 37 -3.72 -4.26 -9.50
CA GLY A 37 -2.38 -4.69 -9.12
C GLY A 37 -2.24 -4.91 -7.61
N PHE A 38 -2.85 -4.07 -6.77
CA PHE A 38 -2.85 -4.27 -5.31
C PHE A 38 -3.43 -5.63 -4.93
N PHE A 39 -4.57 -6.02 -5.50
CA PHE A 39 -5.16 -7.34 -5.22
C PHE A 39 -4.29 -8.49 -5.73
N LYS A 40 -3.60 -8.35 -6.87
CA LYS A 40 -2.64 -9.37 -7.34
C LYS A 40 -1.45 -9.52 -6.39
N ILE A 41 -0.91 -8.40 -5.89
CA ILE A 41 0.17 -8.41 -4.89
C ILE A 41 -0.32 -9.10 -3.61
N LEU A 42 -1.48 -8.68 -3.09
CA LEU A 42 -2.08 -9.27 -1.89
C LEU A 42 -2.30 -10.78 -2.06
N GLN A 43 -2.88 -11.21 -3.19
CA GLN A 43 -3.11 -12.63 -3.47
C GLN A 43 -1.81 -13.44 -3.48
N LYS A 44 -0.75 -12.93 -4.12
CA LYS A 44 0.58 -13.57 -4.12
C LYS A 44 1.11 -13.71 -2.69
N LEU A 45 1.12 -12.61 -1.93
CA LEU A 45 1.64 -12.58 -0.57
C LEU A 45 0.88 -13.53 0.37
N VAL A 46 -0.45 -13.58 0.29
CA VAL A 46 -1.26 -14.52 1.10
C VAL A 46 -0.92 -15.97 0.79
N ARG A 47 -0.75 -16.34 -0.48
CA ARG A 47 -0.39 -17.71 -0.88
C ARG A 47 1.00 -18.12 -0.39
N GLU A 48 1.96 -17.20 -0.43
CA GLU A 48 3.35 -17.43 -0.02
C GLU A 48 3.51 -17.43 1.51
N ILE A 49 2.97 -16.42 2.18
CA ILE A 49 3.19 -16.17 3.61
C ILE A 49 2.25 -17.03 4.47
N LYS A 50 1.07 -17.40 3.95
CA LYS A 50 -0.01 -18.09 4.67
C LYS A 50 -0.26 -17.48 6.07
N PRO A 51 -0.55 -16.16 6.14
CA PRO A 51 -0.75 -15.49 7.42
C PRO A 51 -2.09 -15.90 8.04
N ASP A 52 -2.16 -15.82 9.37
CA ASP A 52 -3.40 -16.01 10.11
C ASP A 52 -4.20 -14.68 10.19
N GLU A 53 -3.52 -13.53 10.12
CA GLU A 53 -4.13 -12.20 10.13
C GLU A 53 -3.42 -11.25 9.14
N ILE A 54 -4.18 -10.33 8.55
CA ILE A 54 -3.69 -9.36 7.56
C ILE A 54 -4.10 -7.94 7.99
N LEU A 55 -3.12 -7.05 8.14
CA LEU A 55 -3.34 -5.64 8.41
C LEU A 55 -2.90 -4.82 7.20
N ILE A 56 -3.84 -4.06 6.64
CA ILE A 56 -3.60 -3.15 5.52
C ILE A 56 -3.54 -1.74 6.08
N ILE A 57 -2.35 -1.16 6.10
CA ILE A 57 -2.09 0.14 6.72
C ILE A 57 -2.00 1.21 5.64
N TRP A 58 -2.87 2.20 5.76
CA TRP A 58 -2.86 3.39 4.91
C TRP A 58 -2.17 4.54 5.62
N ASP A 59 -1.47 5.38 4.85
CA ASP A 59 -0.99 6.67 5.34
C ASP A 59 -2.19 7.56 5.67
N GLY A 60 -2.40 7.79 6.96
CA GLY A 60 -3.45 8.67 7.45
C GLY A 60 -3.16 10.16 7.18
N PRO A 61 -4.19 11.02 7.26
CA PRO A 61 -3.99 12.45 7.18
C PRO A 61 -2.98 12.91 8.23
N ASN A 62 -2.11 13.86 7.88
CA ASN A 62 -1.10 14.41 8.79
C ASN A 62 -0.04 13.42 9.33
N GLY A 63 0.15 12.24 8.73
CA GLY A 63 1.12 11.22 9.19
C GLY A 63 2.60 11.66 9.21
N SER A 64 2.91 12.82 8.63
CA SER A 64 4.24 13.44 8.66
C SER A 64 4.33 14.73 9.50
N SER A 65 3.22 15.24 10.04
CA SER A 65 3.19 16.56 10.70
C SER A 65 4.11 16.65 11.91
N LYS A 66 4.15 15.60 12.76
CA LYS A 66 5.11 15.53 13.88
C LYS A 66 6.57 15.59 13.41
N ARG A 67 6.89 14.92 12.29
CA ARG A 67 8.26 14.89 11.74
C ARG A 67 8.63 16.21 11.07
N LYS A 68 7.69 16.84 10.35
CA LYS A 68 7.86 18.18 9.74
C LYS A 68 8.01 19.29 10.78
N ALA A 69 7.42 19.14 11.96
CA ALA A 69 7.59 20.08 13.07
C ALA A 69 9.01 20.05 13.66
N ILE A 70 9.64 18.87 13.69
CA ILE A 70 11.01 18.67 14.17
C ILE A 70 12.02 19.08 13.11
N ASP A 71 11.80 18.67 11.86
CA ASP A 71 12.66 18.97 10.72
C ASP A 71 11.83 19.50 9.55
N LYS A 72 12.00 20.80 9.25
CA LYS A 72 11.30 21.47 8.14
C LYS A 72 11.70 20.92 6.76
N ASN A 73 12.86 20.28 6.65
CA ASN A 73 13.33 19.66 5.41
C ASN A 73 12.89 18.20 5.26
N TYR A 74 12.18 17.63 6.23
CA TYR A 74 11.75 16.24 6.18
C TYR A 74 10.84 15.99 4.96
N LYS A 75 11.31 15.12 4.06
CA LYS A 75 10.68 14.82 2.76
C LYS A 75 10.54 16.05 1.85
N ALA A 76 11.42 17.04 1.97
CA ALA A 76 11.52 18.16 1.02
C ALA A 76 11.60 17.63 -0.42
N GLY A 77 10.83 18.25 -1.33
CA GLY A 77 10.71 17.82 -2.73
C GLY A 77 9.62 16.78 -3.01
N ARG A 78 9.03 16.16 -1.98
CA ARG A 78 7.78 15.39 -2.14
C ARG A 78 6.61 16.33 -1.85
N LYS A 79 5.91 16.78 -2.90
CA LYS A 79 4.66 17.52 -2.76
C LYS A 79 3.50 16.57 -2.49
#